data_AF-A0A1B8J6R7-F1
#
_entry.id   AF-A0A1B8J6R7-F1
#
_cell.length_a   1.000
_cell.length_b   1.000
_cell.length_c   1.000
_cell.angle_alpha   90.00
_cell.angle_beta   90.00
_cell.angle_gamma   90.00
#
_symmetry.space_group_name_H-M   'P 1'
#
loop_
_entity.id
_entity.type
_entity.pdbx_description
1 polymer ?
#
loop_
_entity_poly.entity_id
_entity_poly.type
_entity_poly.pdbx_seq_one_letter_code
_entity_poly.pdbx_strand_id
1 'polypeptide(L)'
;MQSVGVVGVALCVGVVVVMLALGFVIGTRIFGLDRELAILVSAGCAICGAAAVLALESALRSSTLKGAIAVSTVVVFGLLGMFAYPLLYGLGLMPFTPLQEGVYMGATLYEVANVVGAGNAISTEGANIALITKMIRVALLAPVLLVVPFLFDWADARRTESSGEKSGGAESKRVDSSLDSGRSVDSAAPKSRKKLYIPYFAIWFVVVICLHSYIDFPPALIDCVKFLSVLCLSMAMCALGLQVDYKQFLRSGGGAFWLAAVLFAIVSIGGFLAVYALSIIGFFA
;
A
#
# COMPACT_ATOMS: atom_id res chain seq x y z
N MET A 1 -13.71 8.51 -19.26
CA MET A 1 -12.29 8.75 -18.88
C MET A 1 -11.90 10.24 -18.85
N GLN A 2 -12.56 11.12 -19.62
CA GLN A 2 -12.18 12.54 -19.72
C GLN A 2 -12.42 13.39 -18.45
N SER A 3 -13.32 13.00 -17.53
CA SER A 3 -13.61 13.78 -16.31
C SER A 3 -12.67 13.50 -15.13
N VAL A 4 -12.07 12.30 -15.04
CA VAL A 4 -11.12 11.96 -13.95
C VAL A 4 -9.69 12.31 -14.34
N GLY A 5 -9.31 12.12 -15.61
CA GLY A 5 -8.11 12.69 -16.24
C GLY A 5 -6.81 12.70 -15.42
N VAL A 6 -5.98 13.72 -15.66
CA VAL A 6 -4.69 13.91 -14.97
C VAL A 6 -4.87 14.23 -13.48
N VAL A 7 -5.98 14.88 -13.11
CA VAL A 7 -6.25 15.30 -11.73
C VAL A 7 -6.52 14.09 -10.83
N GLY A 8 -7.28 13.11 -11.29
CA GLY A 8 -7.49 11.86 -10.55
C GLY A 8 -6.19 11.10 -10.35
N VAL A 9 -5.31 11.07 -11.37
CA VAL A 9 -3.97 10.49 -11.23
C VAL A 9 -3.14 11.27 -10.20
N ALA A 10 -3.10 12.59 -10.28
CA ALA A 10 -2.37 13.44 -9.34
C ALA A 10 -2.90 13.27 -7.90
N LEU A 11 -4.22 13.20 -7.73
CA LEU A 11 -4.86 12.94 -6.44
C LEU A 11 -4.48 11.55 -5.91
N CYS A 12 -4.56 10.50 -6.72
CA CYS A 12 -4.17 9.15 -6.32
C CYS A 12 -2.69 9.06 -5.94
N VAL A 13 -1.80 9.70 -6.73
CA VAL A 13 -0.37 9.77 -6.42
C VAL A 13 -0.14 10.51 -5.11
N GLY A 14 -0.79 11.66 -4.91
CA GLY A 14 -0.72 12.44 -3.67
C GLY A 14 -1.16 11.63 -2.47
N VAL A 15 -2.32 10.97 -2.55
CA VAL A 15 -2.83 10.09 -1.50
C VAL A 15 -1.84 8.96 -1.19
N VAL A 16 -1.32 8.26 -2.21
CA VAL A 16 -0.37 7.16 -2.00
C VAL A 16 0.91 7.64 -1.33
N VAL A 17 1.51 8.72 -1.82
CA VAL A 17 2.77 9.26 -1.28
C VAL A 17 2.58 9.74 0.16
N VAL A 18 1.51 10.51 0.42
CA VAL A 18 1.21 11.03 1.77
C VAL A 18 0.93 9.89 2.74
N MET A 19 0.11 8.91 2.35
CA MET A 19 -0.24 7.77 3.21
C MET A 19 0.97 6.88 3.51
N LEU A 20 1.83 6.61 2.53
CA LEU A 20 3.06 5.86 2.75
C LEU A 20 4.02 6.61 3.68
N ALA A 21 4.22 7.91 3.45
CA ALA A 21 5.13 8.74 4.24
C ALA A 21 4.63 8.89 5.68
N LEU A 22 3.39 9.33 5.86
CA LEU A 22 2.79 9.52 7.18
C LEU A 22 2.66 8.20 7.92
N GLY A 23 2.20 7.14 7.26
CA GLY A 23 2.07 5.83 7.88
C GLY A 23 3.41 5.26 8.36
N PHE A 24 4.47 5.40 7.56
CA PHE A 24 5.80 4.97 7.96
C PHE A 24 6.33 5.80 9.14
N VAL A 25 6.18 7.12 9.10
CA VAL A 25 6.64 8.02 10.17
C VAL A 25 5.86 7.78 11.46
N ILE A 26 4.52 7.82 11.41
CA ILE A 26 3.63 7.63 12.56
C ILE A 26 3.82 6.22 13.14
N GLY A 27 3.87 5.19 12.28
CA GLY A 27 4.06 3.81 12.69
C GLY A 27 5.36 3.61 13.46
N THR A 28 6.48 4.15 12.96
CA THR A 28 7.79 3.95 13.59
C THR A 28 8.06 4.89 14.77
N ARG A 29 7.62 6.16 14.71
CA ARG A 29 7.91 7.18 15.73
C ARG A 29 6.90 7.22 16.86
N ILE A 30 5.61 7.08 16.56
CA ILE A 30 4.53 7.29 17.53
C ILE A 30 4.14 5.94 18.15
N PHE A 31 3.92 4.93 17.30
CA PHE A 31 3.46 3.62 17.76
C PHE A 31 4.59 2.62 18.00
N GLY A 32 5.84 2.97 17.67
CA GLY A 32 7.01 2.13 17.92
C GLY A 32 7.00 0.80 17.15
N LEU A 33 6.29 0.73 16.02
CA LEU A 33 6.25 -0.47 15.20
C LEU A 33 7.61 -0.74 14.55
N ASP A 34 7.87 -2.01 14.33
CA ASP A 34 8.92 -2.46 13.43
C ASP A 34 8.71 -1.87 12.03
N ARG A 35 9.81 -1.51 11.36
CA ARG A 35 9.80 -0.82 10.08
C ARG A 35 9.05 -1.62 9.00
N GLU A 36 9.20 -2.95 9.00
CA GLU A 36 8.51 -3.82 8.03
C GLU A 36 7.00 -3.78 8.26
N LEU A 37 6.55 -3.92 9.51
CA LEU A 37 5.12 -3.89 9.84
C LEU A 37 4.51 -2.51 9.54
N ALA A 38 5.23 -1.43 9.86
CA ALA A 38 4.78 -0.06 9.57
C ALA A 38 4.60 0.15 8.06
N ILE A 39 5.56 -0.26 7.22
CA ILE A 39 5.45 -0.09 5.76
C ILE A 39 4.39 -1.01 5.15
N LEU A 40 4.23 -2.24 5.66
CA LEU A 40 3.18 -3.17 5.25
C LEU A 40 1.78 -2.57 5.50
N VAL A 41 1.51 -2.10 6.72
CA VAL A 41 0.21 -1.45 7.06
C VAL A 41 -0.01 -0.20 6.22
N SER A 42 1.03 0.65 6.07
CA SER A 42 0.94 1.89 5.30
C SER A 42 0.64 1.63 3.82
N ALA A 43 1.32 0.67 3.21
CA ALA A 43 1.09 0.29 1.81
C ALA A 43 -0.29 -0.32 1.58
N GLY A 44 -0.76 -1.15 2.54
CA GLY A 44 -2.12 -1.69 2.53
C GLY A 44 -3.17 -0.58 2.51
N CYS A 45 -3.09 0.39 3.42
CA CYS A 45 -4.00 1.54 3.47
C CYS A 45 -3.88 2.44 2.23
N ALA A 46 -2.67 2.64 1.69
CA ALA A 46 -2.41 3.57 0.60
C ALA A 46 -2.84 3.07 -0.79
N ILE A 47 -2.81 1.76 -1.08
CA ILE A 47 -2.89 1.24 -2.46
C ILE A 47 -4.15 0.40 -2.69
N CYS A 48 -4.10 -0.90 -2.48
CA CYS A 48 -5.20 -1.82 -2.77
C CYS A 48 -5.46 -2.83 -1.65
N GLY A 49 -5.10 -2.47 -0.41
CA GLY A 49 -5.40 -3.29 0.74
C GLY A 49 -4.50 -4.51 0.83
N ALA A 50 -5.12 -5.69 0.96
CA ALA A 50 -4.43 -6.95 1.17
C ALA A 50 -3.42 -7.30 0.06
N ALA A 51 -3.75 -7.04 -1.21
CA ALA A 51 -2.87 -7.35 -2.33
C ALA A 51 -1.54 -6.56 -2.27
N ALA A 52 -1.57 -5.31 -1.80
CA ALA A 52 -0.36 -4.51 -1.61
C ALA A 52 0.50 -5.03 -0.45
N VAL A 53 -0.14 -5.48 0.64
CA VAL A 53 0.56 -6.06 1.80
C VAL A 53 1.30 -7.33 1.39
N LEU A 54 0.62 -8.29 0.75
CA LEU A 54 1.21 -9.56 0.32
C LEU A 54 2.33 -9.35 -0.72
N ALA A 55 2.14 -8.39 -1.61
CA ALA A 55 3.15 -7.99 -2.57
C ALA A 55 4.42 -7.46 -1.89
N LEU A 56 4.28 -6.51 -0.97
CA LEU A 56 5.42 -5.97 -0.22
C LEU A 56 6.06 -6.99 0.71
N GLU A 57 5.27 -7.86 1.34
CA GLU A 57 5.77 -8.95 2.18
C GLU A 57 6.75 -9.82 1.40
N SER A 58 6.39 -10.23 0.18
CA SER A 58 7.27 -11.02 -0.69
C SER A 58 8.50 -10.24 -1.18
N ALA A 59 8.37 -8.93 -1.43
CA ALA A 59 9.45 -8.08 -1.91
C ALA A 59 10.48 -7.75 -0.81
N LEU A 60 10.01 -7.49 0.41
CA LEU A 60 10.83 -7.18 1.58
C LEU A 60 11.27 -8.44 2.35
N ARG A 61 10.75 -9.62 1.98
CA ARG A 61 10.96 -10.89 2.71
C ARG A 61 10.56 -10.81 4.19
N SER A 62 9.49 -10.05 4.46
CA SER A 62 8.95 -9.90 5.80
C SER A 62 8.31 -11.20 6.28
N SER A 63 8.15 -11.36 7.59
CA SER A 63 7.51 -12.56 8.13
C SER A 63 6.01 -12.59 7.79
N THR A 64 5.49 -13.78 7.50
CA THR A 64 4.07 -14.04 7.19
C THR A 64 3.13 -13.55 8.28
N LEU A 65 3.58 -13.60 9.54
CA LEU A 65 2.84 -13.04 10.68
C LEU A 65 2.63 -11.53 10.56
N LYS A 66 3.66 -10.77 10.15
CA LYS A 66 3.54 -9.30 9.97
C LYS A 66 2.58 -8.98 8.83
N GLY A 67 2.67 -9.74 7.73
CA GLY A 67 1.74 -9.67 6.61
C GLY A 67 0.30 -9.92 7.05
N ALA A 68 0.03 -11.03 7.74
CA ALA A 68 -1.29 -11.38 8.25
C ALA A 68 -1.87 -10.32 9.19
N ILE A 69 -1.06 -9.78 10.13
CA ILE A 69 -1.48 -8.68 11.02
C ILE A 69 -1.88 -7.45 10.21
N ALA A 70 -1.06 -7.04 9.23
CA ALA A 70 -1.34 -5.87 8.40
C ALA A 70 -2.55 -6.07 7.48
N VAL A 71 -2.71 -7.23 6.84
CA VAL A 71 -3.89 -7.56 6.03
C VAL A 71 -5.16 -7.46 6.89
N SER A 72 -5.14 -8.07 8.08
CA SER A 72 -6.32 -8.14 8.94
C SER A 72 -6.80 -6.76 9.38
N THR A 73 -5.89 -5.86 9.81
CA THR A 73 -6.27 -4.51 10.23
C THR A 73 -6.84 -3.70 9.07
N VAL A 74 -6.21 -3.80 7.89
CA VAL A 74 -6.65 -3.07 6.69
C VAL A 74 -8.02 -3.55 6.22
N VAL A 75 -8.29 -4.85 6.23
CA VAL A 75 -9.62 -5.41 5.86
C VAL A 75 -10.70 -4.91 6.82
N VAL A 76 -10.45 -4.89 8.14
CA VAL A 76 -11.43 -4.41 9.13
C VAL A 76 -11.83 -2.96 8.86
N PHE A 77 -10.88 -2.05 8.66
CA PHE A 77 -11.19 -0.65 8.36
C PHE A 77 -11.75 -0.46 6.93
N GLY A 78 -11.37 -1.31 5.98
CA GLY A 78 -11.94 -1.32 4.64
C GLY A 78 -13.43 -1.68 4.64
N LEU A 79 -13.81 -2.71 5.39
CA LEU A 79 -15.21 -3.11 5.59
C LEU A 79 -15.99 -2.04 6.36
N LEU A 80 -15.39 -1.45 7.40
CA LEU A 80 -15.99 -0.34 8.12
C LEU A 80 -16.33 0.81 7.16
N GLY A 81 -15.39 1.20 6.29
CA GLY A 81 -15.60 2.22 5.27
C GLY A 81 -16.68 1.85 4.26
N MET A 82 -16.74 0.59 3.82
CA MET A 82 -17.74 0.10 2.88
C MET A 82 -19.17 0.33 3.37
N PHE A 83 -19.44 0.13 4.66
CA PHE A 83 -20.76 0.36 5.25
C PHE A 83 -20.96 1.82 5.67
N ALA A 84 -19.92 2.46 6.21
CA ALA A 84 -20.00 3.83 6.70
C ALA A 84 -20.32 4.80 5.56
N TYR A 85 -19.61 4.76 4.44
CA TYR A 85 -19.76 5.81 3.40
C TYR A 85 -21.16 5.85 2.77
N PRO A 86 -21.78 4.74 2.32
CA PRO A 86 -23.15 4.77 1.82
C PRO A 86 -24.15 5.23 2.89
N LEU A 87 -23.93 4.88 4.16
CA LEU A 87 -24.79 5.33 5.26
C LEU A 87 -24.67 6.85 5.48
N LEU A 88 -23.45 7.40 5.49
CA LEU A 88 -23.23 8.84 5.61
C LEU A 88 -23.82 9.61 4.42
N TYR A 89 -23.69 9.08 3.20
CA TYR A 89 -24.30 9.67 2.01
C TYR A 89 -25.83 9.63 2.08
N GLY A 90 -26.42 8.50 2.47
CA GLY A 90 -27.88 8.35 2.62
C GLY A 90 -28.49 9.23 3.72
N LEU A 91 -27.71 9.58 4.75
CA LEU A 91 -28.11 10.53 5.81
C LEU A 91 -27.98 12.00 5.36
N GLY A 92 -27.47 12.28 4.16
CA GLY A 92 -27.28 13.64 3.66
C GLY A 92 -26.13 14.42 4.33
N LEU A 93 -25.22 13.72 5.03
CA LEU A 93 -24.06 14.33 5.69
C LEU A 93 -22.94 14.70 4.71
N MET A 94 -22.98 14.14 3.49
CA MET A 94 -21.98 14.33 2.45
C MET A 94 -22.53 15.25 1.35
N PRO A 95 -22.03 16.49 1.22
CA PRO A 95 -22.51 17.44 0.22
C PRO A 95 -21.88 17.18 -1.16
N PHE A 96 -21.85 15.92 -1.59
CA PHE A 96 -21.20 15.48 -2.82
C PHE A 96 -22.20 15.02 -3.88
N THR A 97 -21.89 15.30 -5.14
CA THR A 97 -22.62 14.70 -6.27
C THR A 97 -22.23 13.23 -6.43
N PRO A 98 -23.01 12.40 -7.15
CA PRO A 98 -22.65 10.99 -7.40
C PRO A 98 -21.25 10.80 -8.00
N LEU A 99 -20.80 11.76 -8.82
CA LEU A 99 -19.47 11.76 -9.41
C LEU A 99 -18.38 12.03 -8.37
N GLN A 100 -18.58 13.05 -7.51
CA GLN A 100 -17.65 13.41 -6.44
C GLN A 100 -17.56 12.30 -5.38
N GLU A 101 -18.70 11.72 -5.03
CA GLU A 101 -18.79 10.59 -4.13
C GLU A 101 -18.05 9.38 -4.70
N GLY A 102 -18.21 9.13 -6.00
CA GLY A 102 -17.45 8.10 -6.71
C GLY A 102 -15.93 8.31 -6.58
N VAL A 103 -15.43 9.51 -6.89
CA VAL A 103 -14.00 9.83 -6.75
C VAL A 103 -13.54 9.68 -5.30
N TYR A 104 -14.32 10.16 -4.33
CA TYR A 104 -14.02 10.04 -2.91
C TYR A 104 -13.89 8.58 -2.48
N MET A 105 -14.91 7.76 -2.73
CA MET A 105 -14.90 6.34 -2.39
C MET A 105 -13.74 5.59 -3.04
N GLY A 106 -13.47 5.84 -4.32
CA GLY A 106 -12.37 5.21 -5.04
C GLY A 106 -10.99 5.64 -4.54
N ALA A 107 -10.86 6.88 -4.07
CA ALA A 107 -9.62 7.42 -3.53
C ALA A 107 -9.33 6.96 -2.09
N THR A 108 -10.34 6.64 -1.29
CA THR A 108 -10.19 6.37 0.15
C THR A 108 -10.34 4.89 0.51
N LEU A 109 -11.35 4.19 -0.01
CA LEU A 109 -11.60 2.79 0.32
C LEU A 109 -10.43 1.88 -0.07
N TYR A 110 -10.14 0.91 0.78
CA TYR A 110 -8.90 0.13 0.69
C TYR A 110 -8.92 -0.98 -0.34
N GLU A 111 -10.08 -1.52 -0.69
CA GLU A 111 -10.20 -2.67 -1.59
C GLU A 111 -11.19 -2.42 -2.71
N VAL A 112 -10.96 -3.09 -3.84
CA VAL A 112 -11.84 -3.01 -5.00
C VAL A 112 -13.24 -3.54 -4.66
N ALA A 113 -13.32 -4.64 -3.91
CA ALA A 113 -14.60 -5.20 -3.46
C ALA A 113 -15.40 -4.21 -2.61
N ASN A 114 -14.74 -3.52 -1.67
CA ASN A 114 -15.36 -2.50 -0.82
C ASN A 114 -15.88 -1.32 -1.66
N VAL A 115 -15.11 -0.90 -2.67
CA VAL A 115 -15.50 0.17 -3.61
C VAL A 115 -16.73 -0.23 -4.44
N VAL A 116 -16.75 -1.45 -4.98
CA VAL A 116 -17.90 -1.96 -5.75
C VAL A 116 -19.13 -2.07 -4.86
N GLY A 117 -18.96 -2.59 -3.64
CA GLY A 117 -20.05 -2.74 -2.69
C GLY A 117 -20.66 -1.40 -2.26
N ALA A 118 -19.81 -0.45 -1.85
CA ALA A 118 -20.25 0.88 -1.44
C ALA A 118 -20.81 1.69 -2.61
N GLY A 119 -20.15 1.67 -3.76
CA GLY A 119 -20.56 2.42 -4.95
C GLY A 119 -21.94 2.00 -5.47
N ASN A 120 -22.18 0.68 -5.59
CA ASN A 120 -23.46 0.17 -6.05
C ASN A 120 -24.61 0.44 -5.07
N ALA A 121 -24.32 0.65 -3.79
CA ALA A 121 -25.32 1.04 -2.80
C ALA A 121 -25.80 2.50 -2.97
N ILE A 122 -25.02 3.34 -3.65
CA ILE A 122 -25.33 4.77 -3.86
C ILE A 122 -25.87 5.01 -5.27
N SER A 123 -25.07 4.72 -6.31
CA SER A 123 -25.47 4.88 -7.71
C SER A 123 -24.57 4.09 -8.65
N THR A 124 -25.12 3.58 -9.75
CA THR A 124 -24.36 2.84 -10.77
C THR A 124 -23.30 3.72 -11.44
N GLU A 125 -23.59 5.00 -11.64
CA GLU A 125 -22.64 5.97 -12.19
C GLU A 125 -21.47 6.24 -11.23
N GLY A 126 -21.76 6.51 -9.95
CA GLY A 126 -20.75 6.70 -8.91
C GLY A 126 -19.88 5.45 -8.72
N ALA A 127 -20.45 4.25 -8.81
CA ALA A 127 -19.72 2.99 -8.72
C ALA A 127 -18.65 2.85 -9.81
N ASN A 128 -18.99 3.20 -11.05
CA ASN A 128 -18.04 3.15 -12.18
C ASN A 128 -16.89 4.14 -11.98
N ILE A 129 -17.20 5.35 -11.50
CA ILE A 129 -16.20 6.40 -11.23
C ILE A 129 -15.28 6.00 -10.06
N ALA A 130 -15.85 5.39 -9.03
CA ALA A 130 -15.12 4.87 -7.89
C ALA A 130 -14.17 3.75 -8.29
N LEU A 131 -14.65 2.80 -9.11
CA LEU A 131 -13.85 1.74 -9.69
C LEU A 131 -12.67 2.27 -10.50
N ILE A 132 -12.91 3.23 -11.38
CA ILE A 132 -11.85 3.85 -12.20
C ILE A 132 -10.79 4.49 -11.30
N THR A 133 -11.21 5.33 -10.35
CA THR A 133 -10.30 6.00 -9.40
C THR A 133 -9.50 4.97 -8.58
N LYS A 134 -10.15 3.88 -8.15
CA LYS A 134 -9.50 2.80 -7.42
C LYS A 134 -8.47 2.05 -8.26
N MET A 135 -8.77 1.78 -9.53
CA MET A 135 -7.86 1.10 -10.46
C MET A 135 -6.61 1.93 -10.75
N ILE A 136 -6.74 3.26 -10.85
CA ILE A 136 -5.58 4.16 -10.95
C ILE A 136 -4.66 3.97 -9.73
N ARG A 137 -5.23 3.93 -8.52
CA ARG A 137 -4.47 3.71 -7.28
C ARG A 137 -3.82 2.32 -7.23
N VAL A 138 -4.50 1.29 -7.76
CA VAL A 138 -3.96 -0.09 -7.84
C VAL A 138 -2.77 -0.15 -8.79
N ALA A 139 -2.82 0.56 -9.93
CA ALA A 139 -1.70 0.60 -10.88
C ALA A 139 -0.42 1.20 -10.26
N LEU A 140 -0.55 2.07 -9.25
CA LEU A 140 0.58 2.60 -8.48
C LEU A 140 1.29 1.56 -7.60
N LEU A 141 0.78 0.34 -7.50
CA LEU A 141 1.48 -0.77 -6.85
C LEU A 141 2.82 -1.08 -7.53
N ALA A 142 2.84 -1.09 -8.87
CA ALA A 142 4.05 -1.39 -9.64
C ALA A 142 5.22 -0.42 -9.33
N PRO A 143 5.05 0.91 -9.39
CA PRO A 143 6.13 1.82 -9.02
C PRO A 143 6.48 1.74 -7.53
N VAL A 144 5.50 1.56 -6.63
CA VAL A 144 5.79 1.45 -5.19
C VAL A 144 6.64 0.21 -4.87
N LEU A 145 6.38 -0.93 -5.52
CA LEU A 145 7.19 -2.14 -5.34
C LEU A 145 8.64 -1.99 -5.83
N LEU A 146 8.91 -1.11 -6.78
CA LEU A 146 10.27 -0.84 -7.23
C LEU A 146 10.99 0.12 -6.29
N VAL A 147 10.27 1.13 -5.81
CA VAL A 147 10.81 2.23 -5.01
C VAL A 147 11.06 1.81 -3.56
N VAL A 148 10.08 1.16 -2.91
CA VAL A 148 10.15 0.88 -1.46
C VAL A 148 11.31 -0.05 -1.07
N PRO A 149 11.54 -1.20 -1.72
CA PRO A 149 12.68 -2.07 -1.39
C PRO A 149 14.02 -1.36 -1.62
N PHE A 150 14.12 -0.54 -2.67
CA PHE A 150 15.32 0.25 -2.95
C PHE A 150 15.60 1.29 -1.85
N LEU A 151 14.58 1.99 -1.36
CA LEU A 151 14.73 2.91 -0.23
C LEU A 151 15.08 2.20 1.07
N PHE A 152 14.51 1.03 1.33
CA PHE A 152 14.81 0.25 2.53
C PHE A 152 16.25 -0.26 2.54
N ASP A 153 16.69 -0.87 1.44
CA ASP A 153 18.08 -1.33 1.28
C ASP A 153 19.08 -0.17 1.42
N TRP A 154 18.75 1.00 0.85
CA TRP A 154 19.59 2.20 0.97
C TRP A 154 19.62 2.77 2.40
N ALA A 155 18.49 2.74 3.11
CA ALA A 155 18.41 3.22 4.49
C ALA A 155 19.16 2.31 5.48
N ASP A 156 19.18 1.00 5.23
CA ASP A 156 19.90 0.03 6.07
C ASP A 156 21.42 0.07 5.82
N ALA A 157 21.86 0.32 4.57
CA ALA A 157 23.27 0.53 4.23
C ALA A 157 23.89 1.72 5.00
N ARG A 158 23.16 2.84 5.11
CA ARG A 158 23.62 4.03 5.85
C ARG A 158 23.67 3.80 7.37
N ARG A 159 22.84 2.91 7.91
CA ARG A 159 22.87 2.57 9.34
C ARG A 159 24.04 1.66 9.71
N THR A 160 24.42 0.75 8.82
CA THR A 160 25.59 -0.11 9.04
C THR A 160 26.88 0.71 9.05
N GLU A 161 26.98 1.74 8.19
CA GLU A 161 28.08 2.71 8.21
C GLU A 161 28.08 3.55 9.51
N SER A 162 26.92 4.07 9.93
CA SER A 162 26.78 4.86 11.18
C SER A 162 27.07 4.09 12.48
N SER A 163 26.86 2.77 12.53
CA SER A 163 27.19 1.95 13.70
C SER A 163 28.64 1.44 13.67
N GLY A 164 29.25 1.28 12.49
CA GLY A 164 30.66 0.91 12.34
C GLY A 164 31.63 1.97 12.87
N GLU A 165 31.24 3.25 12.81
CA GLU A 165 32.09 4.36 13.28
C GLU A 165 32.05 4.57 14.80
N LYS A 166 31.03 4.05 15.49
CA LYS A 166 30.90 4.16 16.96
C LYS A 166 31.48 2.98 17.75
N SER A 167 31.91 1.90 17.08
CA SER A 167 32.54 0.74 17.75
C SER A 167 34.08 0.69 17.59
N GLY A 168 34.69 1.65 16.90
CA GLY A 168 36.15 1.69 16.67
C GLY A 168 36.95 2.54 17.66
N GLY A 169 36.34 2.99 18.76
CA GLY A 169 36.89 4.06 19.61
C GLY A 169 37.01 3.72 21.10
N ALA A 170 37.38 2.51 21.48
CA ALA A 170 37.99 2.25 22.80
C ALA A 170 38.63 0.85 22.85
N GLU A 171 39.93 0.85 23.12
CA GLU A 171 40.68 -0.15 23.88
C GLU A 171 41.61 -1.15 23.13
N SER A 172 42.84 -1.18 23.64
CA SER A 172 44.00 -2.06 23.35
C SER A 172 44.76 -1.78 22.04
N LYS A 173 46.08 -1.60 22.02
CA LYS A 173 47.10 -2.03 23.00
C LYS A 173 48.46 -1.39 22.68
N ARG A 174 49.25 -1.17 23.73
CA ARG A 174 50.70 -0.90 23.68
C ARG A 174 51.43 -1.97 22.86
N VAL A 175 52.33 -1.49 21.99
CA VAL A 175 53.74 -1.90 21.81
C VAL A 175 54.06 -3.37 22.07
N ASP A 176 54.38 -4.13 21.01
CA ASP A 176 55.79 -4.42 20.72
C ASP A 176 56.01 -4.67 19.22
N SER A 177 57.18 -4.20 18.82
CA SER A 177 57.88 -4.23 17.55
C SER A 177 58.22 -5.64 17.07
N SER A 178 58.13 -5.85 15.76
CA SER A 178 59.05 -6.66 14.94
C SER A 178 58.67 -6.50 13.47
N LEU A 179 59.67 -6.20 12.64
CA LEU A 179 59.58 -5.90 11.22
C LEU A 179 59.10 -7.10 10.39
N ASP A 180 58.21 -6.88 9.42
CA ASP A 180 58.47 -7.27 8.02
C ASP A 180 57.60 -6.45 7.06
N SER A 181 58.25 -5.94 6.02
CA SER A 181 57.64 -5.11 4.97
C SER A 181 57.23 -6.00 3.80
N GLY A 182 55.97 -5.97 3.40
CA GLY A 182 55.51 -6.80 2.29
C GLY A 182 54.11 -6.48 1.74
N ARG A 183 53.92 -5.22 1.32
CA ARG A 183 53.05 -4.77 0.21
C ARG A 183 51.66 -5.42 0.03
N SER A 184 50.67 -4.63 0.43
CA SER A 184 49.28 -4.53 -0.07
C SER A 184 48.99 -5.10 -1.47
N VAL A 185 48.00 -6.00 -1.54
CA VAL A 185 47.01 -6.03 -2.64
C VAL A 185 45.63 -6.11 -2.01
N ASP A 186 44.92 -5.00 -2.09
CA ASP A 186 43.56 -4.78 -1.60
C ASP A 186 42.59 -5.78 -2.24
N SER A 187 42.18 -6.81 -1.50
CA SER A 187 40.97 -7.58 -1.84
C SER A 187 39.76 -6.87 -1.26
N ALA A 188 39.33 -5.81 -1.96
CA ALA A 188 38.02 -5.20 -1.75
C ALA A 188 36.95 -6.30 -1.82
N ALA A 189 36.26 -6.52 -0.70
CA ALA A 189 35.17 -7.48 -0.60
C ALA A 189 34.14 -7.23 -1.73
N PRO A 190 33.65 -8.28 -2.41
CA PRO A 190 32.74 -8.09 -3.53
C PRO A 190 31.42 -7.53 -2.99
N LYS A 191 31.08 -6.30 -3.37
CA LYS A 191 29.74 -5.73 -3.16
C LYS A 191 28.74 -6.65 -3.84
N SER A 192 28.01 -7.45 -3.04
CA SER A 192 27.02 -8.35 -3.58
C SER A 192 25.96 -7.51 -4.29
N ARG A 193 25.84 -7.72 -5.61
CA ARG A 193 24.73 -7.16 -6.38
C ARG A 193 23.47 -7.82 -5.84
N LYS A 194 22.79 -7.17 -4.90
CA LYS A 194 21.45 -7.61 -4.47
C LYS A 194 20.56 -7.60 -5.71
N LYS A 195 20.16 -8.79 -6.16
CA LYS A 195 19.19 -8.96 -7.25
C LYS A 195 17.88 -8.33 -6.80
N LEU A 196 17.39 -7.32 -7.53
CA LEU A 196 16.01 -6.86 -7.37
C LEU A 196 15.08 -8.05 -7.61
N TYR A 197 14.32 -8.43 -6.59
CA TYR A 197 13.25 -9.41 -6.74
C TYR A 197 11.99 -8.65 -7.17
N ILE A 198 11.80 -8.54 -8.49
CA ILE A 198 10.51 -8.09 -9.04
C ILE A 198 9.61 -9.31 -9.05
N PRO A 199 8.48 -9.31 -8.32
CA PRO A 199 7.62 -10.47 -8.28
C PRO A 199 7.00 -10.67 -9.66
N TYR A 200 7.05 -11.90 -10.18
CA TYR A 200 6.59 -12.22 -11.53
C TYR A 200 5.15 -11.77 -11.82
N PHE A 201 4.28 -11.74 -10.80
CA PHE A 201 2.89 -11.30 -10.96
C PHE A 201 2.79 -9.83 -11.40
N ALA A 202 3.72 -8.95 -10.99
CA ALA A 202 3.70 -7.54 -11.36
C ALA A 202 3.95 -7.35 -12.86
N ILE A 203 4.82 -8.17 -13.44
CA ILE A 203 5.09 -8.20 -14.89
C ILE A 203 3.84 -8.66 -15.64
N TRP A 204 3.23 -9.77 -15.19
CA TRP A 204 2.00 -10.28 -15.80
C TRP A 204 0.84 -9.28 -15.71
N PHE A 205 0.70 -8.55 -14.60
CA PHE A 205 -0.31 -7.51 -14.44
C PHE A 205 -0.17 -6.41 -15.52
N VAL A 206 1.05 -5.90 -15.74
CA VAL A 206 1.32 -4.90 -16.78
C VAL A 206 1.04 -5.46 -18.18
N VAL A 207 1.48 -6.68 -18.47
CA VAL A 207 1.25 -7.34 -19.76
C VAL A 207 -0.25 -7.48 -20.05
N VAL A 208 -1.05 -7.92 -19.08
CA VAL A 208 -2.51 -8.06 -19.25
C VAL A 208 -3.18 -6.72 -19.48
N ILE A 209 -2.77 -5.65 -18.77
CA ILE A 209 -3.27 -4.29 -19.02
C ILE A 209 -2.97 -3.86 -20.45
N CYS A 210 -1.74 -4.05 -20.92
CA CYS A 210 -1.38 -3.73 -22.29
C CYS A 210 -2.19 -4.56 -23.29
N LEU A 211 -2.29 -5.87 -23.11
CA LEU A 211 -3.06 -6.75 -24.00
C LEU A 211 -4.54 -6.34 -24.06
N HIS A 212 -5.18 -6.09 -22.92
CA HIS A 212 -6.57 -5.60 -22.87
C HIS A 212 -6.73 -4.22 -23.52
N SER A 213 -5.69 -3.40 -23.52
CA SER A 213 -5.70 -2.10 -24.20
C SER A 213 -5.55 -2.20 -25.73
N TYR A 214 -5.00 -3.30 -26.27
CA TYR A 214 -4.77 -3.48 -27.72
C TYR A 214 -5.70 -4.52 -28.36
N ILE A 215 -6.30 -5.41 -27.56
CA ILE A 215 -7.14 -6.52 -28.02
C ILE A 215 -8.53 -6.38 -27.39
N ASP A 216 -9.54 -6.21 -28.23
CA ASP A 216 -10.93 -6.25 -27.81
C ASP A 216 -11.36 -7.70 -27.51
N PHE A 217 -11.71 -7.97 -26.25
CA PHE A 217 -12.19 -9.28 -25.83
C PHE A 217 -13.73 -9.33 -25.88
N PRO A 218 -14.33 -10.49 -26.25
CA PRO A 218 -15.78 -10.62 -26.29
C PRO A 218 -16.40 -10.38 -24.89
N PRO A 219 -17.56 -9.70 -24.80
CA PRO A 219 -18.17 -9.33 -23.51
C PRO A 219 -18.38 -10.53 -22.57
N ALA A 220 -18.81 -11.67 -23.13
CA ALA A 220 -19.02 -12.91 -22.38
C ALA A 220 -17.75 -13.40 -21.68
N LEU A 221 -16.57 -13.26 -22.31
CA LEU A 221 -15.31 -13.63 -21.70
C LEU A 221 -14.97 -12.69 -20.54
N ILE A 222 -15.17 -11.38 -20.70
CA ILE A 222 -14.93 -10.38 -19.66
C ILE A 222 -15.83 -10.65 -18.44
N ASP A 223 -17.10 -10.95 -18.66
CA ASP A 223 -18.05 -11.22 -17.57
C ASP A 223 -17.75 -12.54 -16.86
N CYS A 224 -17.39 -13.60 -17.59
CA CYS A 224 -16.91 -14.85 -17.00
C CYS A 224 -15.64 -14.62 -16.15
N VAL A 225 -14.67 -13.85 -16.67
CA VAL A 225 -13.43 -13.54 -15.94
C VAL A 225 -13.72 -12.70 -14.70
N LYS A 226 -14.61 -11.71 -14.78
CA LYS A 226 -15.05 -10.91 -13.62
C LYS A 226 -15.72 -11.78 -12.56
N PHE A 227 -16.64 -12.65 -12.95
CA PHE A 227 -17.32 -13.57 -12.03
C PHE A 227 -16.32 -14.49 -11.33
N LEU A 228 -15.43 -15.13 -12.09
CA LEU A 228 -14.40 -16.01 -11.54
C LEU A 228 -13.44 -15.24 -10.61
N SER A 229 -13.07 -14.01 -10.97
CA SER A 229 -12.23 -13.15 -10.13
C SER A 229 -12.89 -12.82 -8.79
N VAL A 230 -14.18 -12.50 -8.78
CA VAL A 230 -14.94 -12.24 -7.54
C VAL A 230 -15.07 -13.50 -6.70
N LEU A 231 -15.29 -14.66 -7.34
CA LEU A 231 -15.33 -15.95 -6.65
C LEU A 231 -13.98 -16.27 -6.00
N CYS A 232 -12.87 -16.18 -6.75
CA CYS A 232 -11.52 -16.41 -6.22
C CYS A 232 -11.15 -15.42 -5.11
N LEU A 233 -11.51 -14.14 -5.25
CA LEU A 233 -11.24 -13.11 -4.25
C LEU A 233 -12.00 -13.38 -2.95
N SER A 234 -13.28 -13.78 -3.02
CA SER A 234 -14.07 -14.11 -1.83
C SER A 234 -13.52 -15.33 -1.10
N MET A 235 -13.13 -16.38 -1.82
CA MET A 235 -12.43 -17.53 -1.24
C MET A 235 -11.10 -17.15 -0.59
N ALA A 236 -10.29 -16.31 -1.25
CA ALA A 236 -9.02 -15.84 -0.70
C ALA A 236 -9.20 -15.03 0.59
N MET A 237 -10.19 -14.13 0.64
CA MET A 237 -10.49 -13.35 1.85
C MET A 237 -11.04 -14.21 2.99
N CYS A 238 -11.85 -15.24 2.67
CA CYS A 238 -12.30 -16.22 3.63
C CYS A 238 -11.13 -17.04 4.21
N ALA A 239 -10.22 -17.51 3.35
CA ALA A 239 -9.03 -18.24 3.76
C ALA A 239 -8.08 -17.40 4.62
N LEU A 240 -7.86 -16.13 4.26
CA LEU A 240 -7.08 -15.19 5.06
C LEU A 240 -7.72 -15.00 6.45
N GLY A 241 -9.04 -14.91 6.54
CA GLY A 241 -9.76 -14.85 7.81
C GLY A 241 -9.60 -16.09 8.69
N LEU A 242 -9.56 -17.29 8.08
CA LEU A 242 -9.34 -18.55 8.79
C LEU A 242 -7.90 -18.73 9.30
N GLN A 243 -6.94 -18.01 8.73
CA GLN A 243 -5.52 -18.08 9.11
C GLN A 243 -5.16 -17.15 10.28
N VAL A 244 -6.09 -16.30 10.73
CA VAL A 244 -5.83 -15.33 11.81
C VAL A 244 -5.93 -16.00 13.19
N ASP A 245 -4.78 -16.32 13.77
CA ASP A 245 -4.67 -16.68 15.17
C ASP A 245 -5.00 -15.46 16.07
N TYR A 246 -6.25 -15.40 16.55
CA TYR A 246 -6.78 -14.29 17.34
C TYR A 246 -5.89 -13.92 18.55
N LYS A 247 -5.30 -14.93 19.23
CA LYS A 247 -4.39 -14.70 20.37
C LYS A 247 -3.08 -14.02 19.98
N GLN A 248 -2.57 -14.28 18.77
CA GLN A 248 -1.33 -13.68 18.28
C GLN A 248 -1.59 -12.28 17.72
N PHE A 249 -2.76 -12.08 17.11
CA PHE A 249 -3.25 -10.76 16.68
C PHE A 249 -3.36 -9.78 17.85
N LEU A 250 -3.94 -10.19 18.99
CA LEU A 250 -4.07 -9.31 20.16
C LEU A 250 -2.74 -8.96 20.83
N ARG A 251 -1.75 -9.87 20.80
CA ARG A 251 -0.46 -9.68 21.49
C ARG A 251 0.52 -8.79 20.73
N SER A 252 0.43 -8.72 19.40
CA SER A 252 1.37 -7.99 18.55
C SER A 252 0.72 -6.99 17.60
N GLY A 253 -0.61 -6.98 17.48
CA GLY A 253 -1.36 -6.16 16.52
C GLY A 253 -1.90 -4.84 17.05
N GLY A 254 -1.86 -4.57 18.37
CA GLY A 254 -2.46 -3.36 18.95
C GLY A 254 -1.93 -2.06 18.33
N GLY A 255 -0.61 -1.95 18.17
CA GLY A 255 0.01 -0.79 17.50
C GLY A 255 -0.36 -0.70 16.01
N ALA A 256 -0.42 -1.83 15.30
CA ALA A 256 -0.80 -1.88 13.88
C ALA A 256 -2.28 -1.51 13.66
N PHE A 257 -3.15 -1.90 14.59
CA PHE A 257 -4.56 -1.55 14.57
C PHE A 257 -4.75 -0.04 14.75
N TRP A 258 -4.09 0.56 15.74
CA TRP A 258 -4.13 2.01 15.95
C TRP A 258 -3.53 2.79 14.79
N LEU A 259 -2.42 2.31 14.22
CA LEU A 259 -1.85 2.90 13.01
C LEU A 259 -2.87 2.88 11.86
N ALA A 260 -3.49 1.73 11.60
CA ALA A 260 -4.51 1.60 10.55
C ALA A 260 -5.74 2.49 10.82
N ALA A 261 -6.16 2.65 12.08
CA ALA A 261 -7.25 3.54 12.47
C ALA A 261 -6.92 5.01 12.18
N VAL A 262 -5.72 5.46 12.57
CA VAL A 262 -5.25 6.82 12.32
C VAL A 262 -5.12 7.07 10.82
N LEU A 263 -4.55 6.12 10.08
CA LEU A 263 -4.45 6.18 8.63
C LEU A 263 -5.83 6.22 7.95
N PHE A 264 -6.81 5.48 8.46
CA PHE A 264 -8.18 5.52 7.98
C PHE A 264 -8.84 6.87 8.21
N ALA A 265 -8.63 7.48 9.38
CA ALA A 265 -9.10 8.84 9.65
C ALA A 265 -8.42 9.85 8.71
N ILE A 266 -7.10 9.77 8.54
CA ILE A 266 -6.32 10.66 7.67
C ILE A 266 -6.80 10.56 6.22
N VAL A 267 -6.95 9.35 5.68
CA VAL A 267 -7.36 9.19 4.27
C VAL A 267 -8.83 9.59 4.07
N SER A 268 -9.71 9.31 5.04
CA SER A 268 -11.13 9.70 4.95
C SER A 268 -11.27 11.21 4.99
N ILE A 269 -10.67 11.88 5.98
CA ILE A 269 -10.73 13.34 6.13
C ILE A 269 -9.98 14.03 4.99
N GLY A 270 -8.78 13.56 4.66
CA GLY A 270 -7.95 14.12 3.59
C GLY A 270 -8.58 13.94 2.22
N GLY A 271 -9.18 12.77 1.95
CA GLY A 271 -9.93 12.50 0.72
C GLY A 271 -11.16 13.39 0.60
N PHE A 272 -11.91 13.56 1.69
CA PHE A 272 -13.09 14.44 1.73
C PHE A 272 -12.68 15.87 1.42
N LEU A 273 -11.64 16.36 2.10
CA LEU A 273 -11.12 17.72 1.90
C LEU A 273 -10.58 17.92 0.48
N ALA A 274 -9.87 16.94 -0.08
CA ALA A 274 -9.35 17.00 -1.44
C ALA A 274 -10.47 17.08 -2.48
N VAL A 275 -11.48 16.22 -2.38
CA VAL A 275 -12.64 16.24 -3.29
C VAL A 275 -13.45 17.53 -3.14
N TYR A 276 -13.64 17.99 -1.90
CA TYR A 276 -14.33 19.25 -1.62
C TYR A 276 -13.58 20.46 -2.17
N ALA A 277 -12.25 20.51 -2.02
CA ALA A 277 -11.43 21.56 -2.62
C ALA A 277 -11.50 21.56 -4.16
N LEU A 278 -11.44 20.38 -4.78
CA LEU A 278 -11.60 20.24 -6.24
C LEU A 278 -12.99 20.65 -6.73
N SER A 279 -14.03 20.43 -5.91
CA SER A 279 -15.39 20.90 -6.17
C SER A 279 -15.45 22.43 -6.21
N ILE A 280 -14.85 23.12 -5.22
CA ILE A 280 -14.84 24.59 -5.15
C ILE A 280 -14.08 25.21 -6.34
N ILE A 281 -13.00 24.57 -6.79
CA ILE A 281 -12.21 25.03 -7.94
C ILE A 281 -12.98 24.87 -9.27
N GLY A 282 -14.16 24.22 -9.25
CA GLY A 282 -15.01 24.03 -10.43
C GLY A 282 -14.52 22.90 -11.34
N PHE A 283 -13.67 22.00 -10.84
CA PHE A 283 -13.09 20.94 -11.67
C PHE A 283 -14.11 19.87 -12.09
N PHE A 284 -15.19 19.74 -11.33
CA PHE A 284 -16.28 18.79 -11.58
C PHE A 284 -17.50 19.43 -12.27
N ALA A 285 -17.40 20.70 -12.68
CA ALA A 285 -18.46 21.47 -13.33
C ALA A 285 -18.39 21.38 -14.85
#